data_AF-A0A847HP59-F1
#
_entry.id   AF-A0A847HP59-F1
#
_cell.length_a   1.000
_cell.length_b   1.000
_cell.length_c   1.000
_cell.angle_alpha   90.00
_cell.angle_beta   90.00
_cell.angle_gamma   90.00
#
_symmetry.space_group_name_H-M   'P 1'
#
loop_
_entity.id
_entity.type
_entity.pdbx_description
1 polymer ?
#
loop_
_entity_poly.entity_id
_entity_poly.type
_entity_poly.pdbx_seq_one_letter_code
_entity_poly.pdbx_strand_id
1 'polypeptide(L)'
;MTICRCRFAAGPIGLVLLMMMMLTGMAEAAAWKLSRNFWSEEDEKTYSNFVVALGRSKYSNLNRFIKDPKANPLYGEEDKKFNLYPDCADLPYLIRAYVAYKLRVPFSYTASITSRGRDQRYGKGNRPTSFKDQDYFKSPQQVFNQVVLVNSGYFRTTAEIEDSDFYPVKITRKSIIPGTIYYDPDGHIAIVYEVEENGRIRVIDAHPDRSISKPWFGAKFTRGNKENGGGFKRWRPIRYTSEGKIIRSRNHNLPDYSADDQYQRTFSARGRTGLGYHEYVRLSLCDDARKNDPVGEFVFMMKDLHEDISYRAVAVNLSIEKGINKRSHPGALPWNIYGTDGIWEEFSTPSRDARLKVAFREFYDRTRQMIAEAEQNLAAGGPAYARQLAAAFLQQYQILSQQLSVSYVNSIGKRVLLNFDNISNRLFDMSFDPYHSIEFRWGAKGEELASSPDDQTKRRFYQLEYRLRNQLERVYNQPTPLSMGPEQPPAIDVCGWLAGYLKGQPVDSAIVAFNREVIAPMPEVKQPVAIAEATPEQKTATTAFQKSTEAQIEAAPTNQAAEERSVWDSLLATGDSFAAAMVNPDNFVVVSKD
;
A
#
# COMPACT_ATOMS: atom_id res chain seq x y z
N MET A 1 73.02 -9.10 70.16
CA MET A 1 71.56 -9.29 70.11
C MET A 1 70.94 -7.92 69.87
N THR A 2 70.74 -7.53 68.61
CA THR A 2 70.08 -6.26 68.25
C THR A 2 69.50 -6.41 66.84
N ILE A 3 68.18 -6.31 66.74
CA ILE A 3 67.40 -6.42 65.50
C ILE A 3 67.49 -5.07 64.78
N CYS A 4 67.88 -5.07 63.50
CA CYS A 4 67.78 -3.89 62.64
C CYS A 4 66.82 -4.16 61.48
N ARG A 5 65.71 -3.41 61.48
CA ARG A 5 64.66 -3.41 60.44
C ARG A 5 65.12 -2.57 59.26
N CYS A 6 65.25 -3.15 58.06
CA CYS A 6 65.28 -2.39 56.81
C CYS A 6 63.86 -2.19 56.28
N ARG A 7 63.39 -0.94 56.29
CA ARG A 7 62.20 -0.50 55.56
C ARG A 7 62.59 -0.25 54.10
N PHE A 8 62.03 -1.02 53.16
CA PHE A 8 62.00 -0.61 51.75
C PHE A 8 60.79 0.31 51.55
N ALA A 9 61.06 1.56 51.20
CA ALA A 9 60.04 2.52 50.78
C ALA A 9 59.60 2.16 49.35
N ALA A 10 58.33 1.77 49.20
CA ALA A 10 57.68 1.69 47.89
C ALA A 10 57.48 3.11 47.36
N GLY A 11 58.22 3.47 46.31
CA GLY A 11 58.14 4.79 45.67
C GLY A 11 56.82 5.01 44.91
N PRO A 12 56.46 6.28 44.63
CA PRO A 12 55.17 6.68 44.06
C PRO A 12 54.95 6.26 42.59
N ILE A 13 55.92 5.56 41.99
CA ILE A 13 55.90 5.18 40.57
C ILE A 13 54.93 4.00 40.32
N GLY A 14 54.68 3.16 41.33
CA GLY A 14 53.75 2.03 41.20
C GLY A 14 52.27 2.44 41.18
N LEU A 15 51.91 3.59 41.75
CA LEU A 15 50.52 4.06 41.79
C LEU A 15 50.10 4.72 40.47
N VAL A 16 51.03 5.37 39.76
CA VAL A 16 50.77 6.02 38.46
C VAL A 16 50.59 4.97 37.35
N LEU A 17 51.34 3.86 37.39
CA LEU A 17 51.18 2.76 36.44
C LEU A 17 49.88 1.95 36.67
N LEU A 18 49.41 1.84 37.91
CA LEU A 18 48.12 1.21 38.20
C LEU A 18 46.92 2.12 37.81
N MET A 19 47.10 3.44 37.86
CA MET A 19 46.08 4.42 37.42
C MET A 19 46.03 4.58 35.89
N MET A 20 47.12 4.27 35.18
CA MET A 20 47.16 4.23 33.71
C MET A 20 46.55 2.96 33.08
N MET A 21 46.40 1.88 33.86
CA MET A 21 45.75 0.63 33.38
C MET A 21 44.22 0.58 33.60
N MET A 22 43.64 1.58 34.26
CA MET A 22 42.18 1.74 34.42
C MET A 22 41.53 2.58 33.30
N LEU A 23 42.31 3.06 32.33
CA LEU A 23 41.82 3.57 31.04
C LEU A 23 41.69 2.42 30.04
N THR A 24 41.02 1.33 30.42
CA THR A 24 40.35 0.52 29.41
C THR A 24 39.32 1.44 28.80
N GLY A 25 39.61 1.96 27.60
CA GLY A 25 38.70 2.82 26.86
C GLY A 25 37.32 2.21 26.95
N MET A 26 36.36 2.97 27.51
CA MET A 26 34.97 2.66 27.26
C MET A 26 34.88 2.64 25.75
N ALA A 27 34.76 1.45 25.16
CA ALA A 27 34.46 1.34 23.76
C ALA A 27 33.17 2.14 23.60
N GLU A 28 33.27 3.34 23.04
CA GLU A 28 32.11 4.15 22.70
C GLU A 28 31.19 3.22 21.93
N ALA A 29 29.97 3.03 22.43
CA ALA A 29 28.97 2.34 21.65
C ALA A 29 28.85 3.17 20.36
N ALA A 30 29.22 2.55 19.25
CA ALA A 30 29.09 3.12 17.93
C ALA A 30 28.88 1.96 16.98
N ALA A 31 27.66 1.84 16.45
CA ALA A 31 27.31 0.77 15.53
C ALA A 31 28.25 0.78 14.32
N TRP A 32 28.69 1.96 13.90
CA TRP A 32 29.80 2.15 12.99
C TRP A 32 30.52 3.48 13.26
N LYS A 33 31.82 3.51 13.01
CA LYS A 33 32.59 4.76 12.95
C LYS A 33 32.16 5.58 11.73
N LEU A 34 31.91 6.86 11.94
CA LEU A 34 31.58 7.81 10.88
C LEU A 34 32.82 8.17 10.04
N SER A 35 32.68 8.18 8.72
CA SER A 35 33.66 8.72 7.77
C SER A 35 33.49 10.22 7.55
N ARG A 36 32.28 10.73 7.83
CA ARG A 36 31.86 12.13 7.71
C ARG A 36 30.65 12.38 8.59
N ASN A 37 30.37 13.66 8.85
CA ASN A 37 29.33 14.07 9.79
C ASN A 37 28.03 14.56 9.14
N PHE A 38 27.84 14.36 7.83
CA PHE A 38 26.60 14.69 7.12
C PHE A 38 26.46 13.81 5.86
N TRP A 39 25.28 13.83 5.25
CA TRP A 39 25.03 13.23 3.93
C TRP A 39 25.33 14.24 2.83
N SER A 40 26.29 13.93 1.96
CA SER A 40 26.56 14.74 0.77
C SER A 40 25.49 14.50 -0.32
N GLU A 41 25.44 15.35 -1.34
CA GLU A 41 24.57 15.13 -2.51
C GLU A 41 24.88 13.78 -3.21
N GLU A 42 26.14 13.36 -3.24
CA GLU A 42 26.55 12.07 -3.78
C GLU A 42 26.06 10.88 -2.93
N ASP A 43 26.02 11.05 -1.60
CA ASP A 43 25.47 10.04 -0.69
C ASP A 43 23.96 9.89 -0.87
N GLU A 44 23.25 11.02 -1.00
CA GLU A 44 21.82 11.01 -1.31
C GLU A 44 21.54 10.34 -2.66
N LYS A 45 22.37 10.62 -3.68
CA LYS A 45 22.28 9.95 -4.98
C LYS A 45 22.54 8.45 -4.86
N THR A 46 23.50 8.05 -4.02
CA THR A 46 23.78 6.62 -3.75
C THR A 46 22.61 5.93 -3.07
N TYR A 47 21.96 6.59 -2.11
CA TYR A 47 20.71 6.11 -1.50
C TYR A 47 19.59 5.96 -2.55
N SER A 48 19.37 6.98 -3.40
CA SER A 48 18.40 6.90 -4.49
C SER A 48 18.71 5.73 -5.45
N ASN A 49 19.97 5.55 -5.85
CA ASN A 49 20.39 4.45 -6.72
C ASN A 49 20.16 3.07 -6.09
N PHE A 50 20.39 2.93 -4.78
CA PHE A 50 20.09 1.72 -4.04
C PHE A 50 18.58 1.40 -4.06
N VAL A 51 17.74 2.42 -3.85
CA VAL A 51 16.27 2.28 -3.95
C VAL A 51 15.84 1.86 -5.35
N VAL A 52 16.40 2.47 -6.40
CA VAL A 52 16.17 2.07 -7.80
C VAL A 52 16.57 0.61 -8.02
N ALA A 53 17.73 0.19 -7.52
CA ALA A 53 18.20 -1.19 -7.69
C ALA A 53 17.26 -2.19 -7.01
N LEU A 54 16.79 -1.91 -5.79
CA LEU A 54 15.79 -2.73 -5.11
C LEU A 54 14.48 -2.77 -5.90
N GLY A 55 13.99 -1.60 -6.32
CA GLY A 55 12.75 -1.44 -7.08
C GLY A 55 12.77 -2.11 -8.45
N ARG A 56 13.91 -2.17 -9.14
CA ARG A 56 14.05 -2.85 -10.44
C ARG A 56 14.44 -4.33 -10.30
N SER A 57 14.78 -4.78 -9.10
CA SER A 57 15.17 -6.18 -8.89
C SER A 57 14.00 -7.14 -9.06
N LYS A 58 14.30 -8.39 -9.42
CA LYS A 58 13.34 -9.50 -9.45
C LYS A 58 12.91 -9.97 -8.05
N TYR A 59 13.55 -9.49 -6.99
CA TYR A 59 13.33 -10.00 -5.65
C TYR A 59 12.07 -9.40 -5.02
N SER A 60 11.21 -10.27 -4.52
CA SER A 60 10.06 -9.94 -3.68
C SER A 60 10.39 -10.08 -2.19
N ASN A 61 11.67 -10.09 -1.81
CA ASN A 61 12.12 -10.23 -0.43
C ASN A 61 13.43 -9.48 -0.21
N LEU A 62 13.48 -8.61 0.81
CA LEU A 62 14.63 -7.76 1.06
C LEU A 62 15.92 -8.55 1.32
N ASN A 63 15.87 -9.64 2.10
CA ASN A 63 17.07 -10.43 2.39
C ASN A 63 17.67 -11.06 1.14
N ARG A 64 16.84 -11.54 0.21
CA ARG A 64 17.34 -12.09 -1.05
C ARG A 64 18.05 -11.02 -1.88
N PHE A 65 17.51 -9.80 -1.90
CA PHE A 65 18.16 -8.67 -2.56
C PHE A 65 19.49 -8.30 -1.89
N ILE A 66 19.49 -8.08 -0.57
CA ILE A 66 20.68 -7.66 0.20
C ILE A 66 21.83 -8.66 0.06
N LYS A 67 21.53 -9.96 0.01
CA LYS A 67 22.53 -11.04 -0.06
C LYS A 67 23.04 -11.35 -1.47
N ASP A 68 22.47 -10.74 -2.51
CA ASP A 68 22.87 -10.99 -3.88
C ASP A 68 23.91 -9.94 -4.34
N PRO A 69 25.18 -10.31 -4.54
CA PRO A 69 26.23 -9.40 -5.00
C PRO A 69 25.99 -8.81 -6.40
N LYS A 70 25.11 -9.43 -7.20
CA LYS A 70 24.76 -8.91 -8.54
C LYS A 70 23.63 -7.90 -8.50
N ALA A 71 22.80 -7.92 -7.46
CA ALA A 71 21.63 -7.05 -7.35
C ALA A 71 21.85 -5.88 -6.39
N ASN A 72 22.55 -6.11 -5.27
CA ASN A 72 22.84 -5.10 -4.26
C ASN A 72 24.08 -4.27 -4.66
N PRO A 73 23.92 -3.00 -5.07
CA PRO A 73 25.06 -2.19 -5.54
C PRO A 73 26.04 -1.82 -4.42
N LEU A 74 25.66 -2.01 -3.15
CA LEU A 74 26.49 -1.75 -1.99
C LEU A 74 26.95 -3.04 -1.33
N TYR A 75 26.89 -4.19 -2.01
CA TYR A 75 27.17 -5.48 -1.41
C TYR A 75 28.53 -5.56 -0.71
N GLY A 76 28.54 -6.17 0.48
CA GLY A 76 29.73 -6.69 1.16
C GLY A 76 29.48 -8.11 1.68
N GLU A 77 30.55 -8.88 1.88
CA GLU A 77 30.47 -10.27 2.34
C GLU A 77 29.74 -10.44 3.69
N GLU A 78 29.77 -9.41 4.54
CA GLU A 78 29.05 -9.37 5.81
C GLU A 78 27.53 -9.43 5.63
N ASP A 79 26.99 -8.98 4.50
CA ASP A 79 25.56 -8.88 4.24
C ASP A 79 24.88 -10.25 4.21
N LYS A 80 25.64 -11.33 3.96
CA LYS A 80 25.18 -12.73 4.05
C LYS A 80 24.56 -13.05 5.43
N LYS A 81 25.05 -12.38 6.48
CA LYS A 81 24.64 -12.59 7.87
C LYS A 81 23.38 -11.80 8.24
N PHE A 82 22.98 -10.80 7.45
CA PHE A 82 21.82 -9.99 7.77
C PHE A 82 20.51 -10.74 7.61
N ASN A 83 19.54 -10.37 8.43
CA ASN A 83 18.21 -10.94 8.42
C ASN A 83 17.17 -9.86 8.74
N LEU A 84 16.72 -9.18 7.70
CA LEU A 84 15.88 -7.99 7.74
C LEU A 84 14.45 -8.35 7.33
N TYR A 85 13.47 -8.07 8.18
CA TYR A 85 12.07 -8.39 7.93
C TYR A 85 11.19 -7.15 8.08
N PRO A 86 11.34 -6.16 7.19
CA PRO A 86 10.52 -4.96 7.25
C PRO A 86 9.07 -5.25 6.89
N ASP A 87 8.14 -4.62 7.61
CA ASP A 87 6.85 -4.24 7.06
C ASP A 87 6.94 -2.91 6.27
N CYS A 88 5.80 -2.32 5.91
CA CYS A 88 5.75 -1.06 5.17
C CYS A 88 6.42 0.11 5.92
N ALA A 89 6.24 0.22 7.24
CA ALA A 89 6.76 1.32 8.05
C ALA A 89 8.25 1.15 8.38
N ASP A 90 8.70 -0.09 8.52
CA ASP A 90 10.09 -0.42 8.79
C ASP A 90 10.98 -0.21 7.58
N LEU A 91 10.49 -0.52 6.38
CA LEU A 91 11.30 -0.58 5.16
C LEU A 91 12.08 0.72 4.93
N PRO A 92 11.49 1.94 4.96
CA PRO A 92 12.22 3.17 4.77
C PRO A 92 13.39 3.33 5.75
N TYR A 93 13.16 3.08 7.04
CA TYR A 93 14.20 3.20 8.06
C TYR A 93 15.30 2.15 7.87
N LEU A 94 14.93 0.91 7.56
CA LEU A 94 15.88 -0.17 7.32
C LEU A 94 16.79 0.11 6.12
N ILE A 95 16.22 0.55 4.99
CA ILE A 95 17.04 0.89 3.82
C ILE A 95 17.93 2.10 4.07
N ARG A 96 17.44 3.13 4.78
CA ARG A 96 18.22 4.32 5.10
C ARG A 96 19.36 3.99 6.07
N ALA A 97 19.09 3.21 7.11
CA ALA A 97 20.09 2.73 8.06
C ALA A 97 21.14 1.83 7.37
N TYR A 98 20.70 0.93 6.48
CA TYR A 98 21.60 0.07 5.73
C TYR A 98 22.55 0.91 4.87
N VAL A 99 22.03 1.84 4.05
CA VAL A 99 22.89 2.71 3.22
C VAL A 99 23.79 3.58 4.10
N ALA A 100 23.28 4.11 5.22
CA ALA A 100 24.08 4.89 6.17
C ALA A 100 25.29 4.10 6.69
N TYR A 101 25.05 2.84 7.08
CA TYR A 101 26.08 1.91 7.54
C TYR A 101 27.13 1.64 6.44
N LYS A 102 26.69 1.39 5.20
CA LYS A 102 27.61 1.09 4.09
C LYS A 102 28.47 2.29 3.70
N LEU A 103 27.92 3.50 3.76
CA LEU A 103 28.64 4.75 3.47
C LEU A 103 29.39 5.32 4.69
N ARG A 104 29.14 4.77 5.89
CA ARG A 104 29.67 5.25 7.17
C ARG A 104 29.27 6.71 7.45
N VAL A 105 28.03 7.06 7.15
CA VAL A 105 27.45 8.40 7.38
C VAL A 105 26.49 8.38 8.57
N PRO A 106 26.09 9.54 9.14
CA PRO A 106 25.21 9.58 10.31
C PRO A 106 23.84 8.97 10.04
N PHE A 107 23.26 8.32 11.05
CA PHE A 107 21.89 7.85 11.02
C PHE A 107 21.21 8.16 12.35
N SER A 108 20.02 8.74 12.30
CA SER A 108 19.18 8.96 13.47
C SER A 108 17.73 8.70 13.11
N TYR A 109 16.97 8.28 14.11
CA TYR A 109 15.54 8.09 14.00
C TYR A 109 14.84 8.49 15.30
N THR A 110 13.58 8.84 15.17
CA THR A 110 12.66 9.03 16.28
C THR A 110 12.43 7.67 16.93
N ALA A 111 12.79 7.56 18.21
CA ALA A 111 12.70 6.31 18.96
C ALA A 111 11.41 6.19 19.78
N SER A 112 10.70 7.31 19.98
CA SER A 112 9.39 7.34 20.62
C SER A 112 8.59 8.54 20.16
N ILE A 113 7.27 8.39 20.10
CA ILE A 113 6.32 9.46 19.81
C ILE A 113 5.28 9.57 20.92
N THR A 114 4.71 10.77 21.07
CA THR A 114 3.43 10.97 21.75
C THR A 114 2.31 10.94 20.73
N SER A 115 1.09 10.55 21.15
CA SER A 115 -0.08 10.54 20.28
C SER A 115 -1.35 10.83 21.09
N ARG A 116 -2.33 11.49 20.47
CA ARG A 116 -3.69 11.61 21.00
C ARG A 116 -4.56 10.54 20.35
N GLY A 117 -4.74 9.42 21.03
CA GLY A 117 -5.52 8.27 20.55
C GLY A 117 -5.08 6.97 21.23
N ARG A 118 -5.88 5.91 21.10
CA ARG A 118 -5.52 4.58 21.64
C ARG A 118 -4.38 3.94 20.84
N ASP A 119 -4.42 4.07 19.51
CA ASP A 119 -3.40 3.55 18.61
C ASP A 119 -2.67 4.71 17.94
N GLN A 120 -1.36 4.82 18.19
CA GLN A 120 -0.51 5.87 17.64
C GLN A 120 -0.41 5.82 16.10
N ARG A 121 -0.68 4.66 15.47
CA ARG A 121 -0.76 4.53 14.01
C ARG A 121 -1.85 5.42 13.42
N TYR A 122 -2.95 5.61 14.15
CA TYR A 122 -4.15 6.33 13.70
C TYR A 122 -4.47 7.59 14.51
N GLY A 123 -3.69 7.88 15.57
CA GLY A 123 -3.89 9.00 16.47
C GLY A 123 -3.62 10.37 15.85
N LYS A 124 -3.96 11.43 16.60
CA LYS A 124 -3.77 12.82 16.16
C LYS A 124 -2.60 13.48 16.89
N GLY A 125 -1.97 14.45 16.21
CA GLY A 125 -0.94 15.29 16.81
C GLY A 125 0.28 14.50 17.26
N ASN A 126 0.70 13.49 16.48
CA ASN A 126 1.87 12.72 16.83
C ASN A 126 3.11 13.60 16.82
N ARG A 127 3.94 13.52 17.87
CA ARG A 127 5.19 14.28 17.96
C ARG A 127 6.33 13.40 18.47
N PRO A 128 7.54 13.47 17.87
CA PRO A 128 8.74 12.89 18.45
C PRO A 128 8.94 13.30 19.91
N THR A 129 9.37 12.36 20.76
CA THR A 129 9.75 12.63 22.16
C THR A 129 11.13 12.14 22.52
N SER A 130 11.68 11.18 21.77
CA SER A 130 13.04 10.72 21.94
C SER A 130 13.63 10.32 20.59
N PHE A 131 14.96 10.32 20.53
CA PHE A 131 15.73 9.95 19.35
C PHE A 131 16.81 8.96 19.73
N LYS A 132 17.15 8.09 18.80
CA LYS A 132 18.35 7.25 18.85
C LYS A 132 19.13 7.46 17.56
N ASP A 133 20.43 7.27 17.63
CA ASP A 133 21.33 7.34 16.49
C ASP A 133 22.31 6.16 16.51
N GLN A 134 23.26 6.15 15.59
CA GLN A 134 24.21 5.04 15.48
C GLN A 134 25.09 4.85 16.73
N ASP A 135 25.28 5.88 17.57
CA ASP A 135 26.13 5.82 18.77
C ASP A 135 25.38 5.18 19.96
N TYR A 136 24.06 5.08 19.88
CA TYR A 136 23.29 4.38 20.90
C TYR A 136 23.55 2.86 20.91
N PHE A 137 24.10 2.30 19.83
CA PHE A 137 24.17 0.85 19.62
C PHE A 137 25.60 0.35 19.49
N LYS A 138 25.83 -0.92 19.85
CA LYS A 138 27.16 -1.56 19.79
C LYS A 138 27.47 -2.20 18.43
N SER A 139 26.48 -2.36 17.56
CA SER A 139 26.66 -2.97 16.24
C SER A 139 25.55 -2.55 15.25
N PRO A 140 25.79 -2.64 13.93
CA PRO A 140 24.78 -2.34 12.91
C PRO A 140 23.54 -3.24 13.04
N GLN A 141 23.74 -4.51 13.40
CA GLN A 141 22.63 -5.45 13.58
C GLN A 141 21.68 -5.01 14.70
N GLN A 142 22.19 -4.39 15.77
CA GLN A 142 21.35 -3.83 16.83
C GLN A 142 20.52 -2.65 16.32
N VAL A 143 21.08 -1.79 15.46
CA VAL A 143 20.31 -0.71 14.80
C VAL A 143 19.19 -1.32 13.96
N PHE A 144 19.51 -2.28 13.09
CA PHE A 144 18.54 -2.92 12.20
C PHE A 144 17.41 -3.63 12.96
N ASN A 145 17.73 -4.30 14.07
CA ASN A 145 16.74 -4.96 14.91
C ASN A 145 15.87 -3.98 15.72
N GLN A 146 16.22 -2.70 15.78
CA GLN A 146 15.51 -1.69 16.58
C GLN A 146 14.66 -0.76 15.74
N VAL A 147 15.07 -0.48 14.50
CA VAL A 147 14.26 0.34 13.59
C VAL A 147 13.00 -0.38 13.09
N VAL A 148 12.91 -1.71 13.25
CA VAL A 148 11.70 -2.50 12.98
C VAL A 148 10.62 -2.41 14.06
N LEU A 149 10.83 -1.57 15.09
CA LEU A 149 9.84 -1.27 16.11
C LEU A 149 9.06 0.02 15.79
N VAL A 150 9.36 0.63 14.65
CA VAL A 150 8.64 1.77 14.12
C VAL A 150 7.30 1.31 13.59
N ASN A 151 6.31 2.19 13.60
CA ASN A 151 5.04 1.97 12.91
C ASN A 151 4.66 3.22 12.11
N SER A 152 3.58 3.14 11.34
CA SER A 152 3.11 4.25 10.49
C SER A 152 2.82 5.55 11.26
N GLY A 153 2.61 5.50 12.57
CA GLY A 153 2.44 6.67 13.43
C GLY A 153 3.66 7.61 13.45
N TYR A 154 4.87 7.11 13.16
CA TYR A 154 6.10 7.91 13.08
C TYR A 154 6.16 8.79 11.83
N PHE A 155 5.34 8.49 10.81
CA PHE A 155 5.20 9.29 9.60
C PHE A 155 4.04 10.31 9.71
N ARG A 156 3.17 10.13 10.71
CA ARG A 156 1.96 10.92 11.00
C ARG A 156 2.25 12.26 11.68
N THR A 157 3.23 12.97 11.17
CA THR A 157 3.67 14.29 11.67
C THR A 157 3.20 15.40 10.75
N THR A 158 2.68 16.47 11.34
CA THR A 158 2.27 17.69 10.66
C THR A 158 3.49 18.49 10.20
N ALA A 159 3.30 19.38 9.21
CA ALA A 159 4.39 20.05 8.49
C ALA A 159 5.28 20.93 9.39
N GLU A 160 4.72 21.49 10.47
CA GLU A 160 5.41 22.37 11.42
C GLU A 160 6.31 21.64 12.42
N ILE A 161 6.29 20.30 12.46
CA ILE A 161 7.11 19.51 13.37
C ILE A 161 8.52 19.32 12.78
N GLU A 162 9.41 20.27 13.05
CA GLU A 162 10.77 20.29 12.53
C GLU A 162 11.69 19.22 13.15
N ASP A 163 11.33 18.68 14.31
CA ASP A 163 12.11 17.65 15.00
C ASP A 163 11.84 16.24 14.45
N SER A 164 10.87 16.09 13.54
CA SER A 164 10.55 14.81 12.91
C SER A 164 11.58 14.38 11.86
N ASP A 165 11.70 13.08 11.63
CA ASP A 165 12.66 12.50 10.67
C ASP A 165 12.33 12.83 9.21
N PHE A 166 11.12 13.30 8.94
CA PHE A 166 10.62 13.56 7.61
C PHE A 166 10.08 14.98 7.47
N TYR A 167 10.00 15.46 6.24
CA TYR A 167 9.32 16.71 5.93
C TYR A 167 8.47 16.57 4.65
N PRO A 168 7.31 17.25 4.56
CA PRO A 168 6.50 17.26 3.36
C PRO A 168 7.16 18.06 2.25
N VAL A 169 7.04 17.59 1.02
CA VAL A 169 7.69 18.19 -0.15
C VAL A 169 6.71 18.81 -1.13
N LYS A 170 7.23 19.71 -1.97
CA LYS A 170 6.57 20.20 -3.18
C LYS A 170 6.30 19.05 -4.15
N ILE A 171 5.20 19.14 -4.91
CA ILE A 171 4.92 18.15 -5.96
C ILE A 171 5.63 18.57 -7.25
N THR A 172 6.89 18.15 -7.39
CA THR A 172 7.71 18.41 -8.59
C THR A 172 8.62 17.23 -8.88
N ARG A 173 9.06 17.08 -10.14
CA ARG A 173 10.07 16.07 -10.51
C ARG A 173 11.41 16.18 -9.75
N LYS A 174 11.73 17.37 -9.22
CA LYS A 174 12.96 17.58 -8.43
C LYS A 174 12.82 17.11 -6.98
N SER A 175 11.58 17.04 -6.48
CA SER A 175 11.25 16.71 -5.09
C SER A 175 10.80 15.26 -4.93
N ILE A 176 10.11 14.72 -5.92
CA ILE A 176 9.65 13.33 -5.95
C ILE A 176 10.65 12.53 -6.77
N ILE A 177 11.61 11.93 -6.07
CA ILE A 177 12.73 11.17 -6.63
C ILE A 177 12.81 9.80 -5.94
N PRO A 178 13.61 8.85 -6.45
CA PRO A 178 13.80 7.58 -5.76
C PRO A 178 14.27 7.76 -4.31
N GLY A 179 13.56 7.14 -3.38
CA GLY A 179 13.76 7.28 -1.94
C GLY A 179 12.81 8.27 -1.24
N THR A 180 12.04 9.08 -2.00
CA THR A 180 10.89 9.83 -1.46
C THR A 180 9.84 8.85 -0.95
N ILE A 181 9.26 9.14 0.20
CA ILE A 181 8.28 8.28 0.89
C ILE A 181 6.88 8.82 0.61
N TYR A 182 5.90 7.95 0.40
CA TYR A 182 4.49 8.30 0.45
C TYR A 182 3.90 7.76 1.75
N TYR A 183 3.33 8.64 2.58
CA TYR A 183 2.59 8.27 3.76
C TYR A 183 1.08 8.30 3.50
N ASP A 184 0.47 7.12 3.49
CA ASP A 184 -0.98 6.91 3.46
C ASP A 184 -1.51 6.92 4.91
N PRO A 185 -2.41 7.85 5.29
CA PRO A 185 -2.93 7.97 6.65
C PRO A 185 -3.77 6.79 7.16
N ASP A 186 -4.11 5.84 6.28
CA ASP A 186 -4.67 4.53 6.64
C ASP A 186 -3.61 3.59 7.24
N GLY A 187 -2.44 4.12 7.58
CA GLY A 187 -1.39 3.42 8.30
C GLY A 187 -0.42 2.69 7.38
N HIS A 188 -0.21 3.20 6.16
CA HIS A 188 0.61 2.54 5.15
C HIS A 188 1.68 3.46 4.57
N ILE A 189 2.84 2.88 4.24
CA ILE A 189 3.99 3.61 3.74
C ILE A 189 4.49 2.96 2.44
N ALA A 190 4.85 3.77 1.46
CA ALA A 190 5.49 3.30 0.24
C ALA A 190 6.73 4.15 -0.10
N ILE A 191 7.66 3.59 -0.86
CA ILE A 191 8.91 4.28 -1.25
C ILE A 191 8.95 4.42 -2.75
N VAL A 192 9.02 5.65 -3.25
CA VAL A 192 9.20 5.93 -4.68
C VAL A 192 10.52 5.32 -5.14
N TYR A 193 10.52 4.55 -6.22
CA TYR A 193 11.76 4.09 -6.87
C TYR A 193 11.91 4.53 -8.31
N GLU A 194 10.83 4.98 -8.95
CA GLU A 194 10.87 5.46 -10.33
C GLU A 194 9.72 6.45 -10.59
N VAL A 195 10.00 7.50 -11.36
CA VAL A 195 9.01 8.44 -11.88
C VAL A 195 9.18 8.48 -13.39
N GLU A 196 8.20 7.96 -14.12
CA GLU A 196 8.24 7.89 -15.57
C GLU A 196 8.08 9.27 -16.23
N GLU A 197 8.39 9.34 -17.52
CA GLU A 197 8.21 10.54 -18.35
C GLU A 197 6.73 11.00 -18.42
N ASN A 198 5.76 10.10 -18.29
CA ASN A 198 4.32 10.43 -18.22
C ASN A 198 3.85 10.87 -16.81
N GLY A 199 4.77 10.98 -15.84
CA GLY A 199 4.47 11.34 -14.46
C GLY A 199 3.89 10.20 -13.61
N ARG A 200 3.75 8.98 -14.14
CA ARG A 200 3.44 7.80 -13.32
C ARG A 200 4.60 7.49 -12.40
N ILE A 201 4.28 6.98 -11.22
CA ILE A 201 5.26 6.68 -10.18
C ILE A 201 5.19 5.20 -9.86
N ARG A 202 6.35 4.55 -9.80
CA ARG A 202 6.50 3.21 -9.22
C ARG A 202 6.97 3.32 -7.78
N VAL A 203 6.36 2.53 -6.91
CA VAL A 203 6.69 2.49 -5.49
C VAL A 203 7.04 1.08 -5.02
N ILE A 204 7.85 0.98 -3.97
CA ILE A 204 8.15 -0.25 -3.24
C ILE A 204 7.22 -0.29 -2.04
N ASP A 205 6.55 -1.42 -1.86
CA ASP A 205 5.62 -1.67 -0.76
C ASP A 205 6.03 -2.98 -0.08
N ALA A 206 6.33 -2.90 1.22
CA ALA A 206 6.69 -4.05 2.06
C ALA A 206 5.54 -4.48 2.95
N HIS A 207 5.50 -5.78 3.23
CA HIS A 207 4.33 -6.43 3.79
C HIS A 207 4.64 -7.21 5.07
N PRO A 208 3.69 -7.34 6.01
CA PRO A 208 3.89 -8.14 7.23
C PRO A 208 4.31 -9.60 6.94
N ASP A 209 3.85 -10.12 5.81
CA ASP A 209 4.20 -11.45 5.28
C ASP A 209 5.65 -11.56 4.72
N ARG A 210 6.46 -10.51 4.88
CA ARG A 210 7.86 -10.37 4.46
C ARG A 210 8.08 -10.33 2.95
N SER A 211 7.01 -10.15 2.19
CA SER A 211 7.08 -9.90 0.76
C SER A 211 7.25 -8.41 0.45
N ILE A 212 7.76 -8.13 -0.74
CA ILE A 212 7.84 -6.80 -1.35
C ILE A 212 7.10 -6.84 -2.68
N SER A 213 6.12 -5.95 -2.83
CA SER A 213 5.51 -5.62 -4.11
C SER A 213 6.06 -4.30 -4.65
N LYS A 214 5.83 -4.05 -5.94
CA LYS A 214 6.33 -2.87 -6.64
C LYS A 214 5.22 -2.11 -7.36
N PRO A 215 4.08 -1.80 -6.72
CA PRO A 215 2.90 -1.32 -7.42
C PRO A 215 3.09 0.07 -8.05
N TRP A 216 2.18 0.42 -8.96
CA TRP A 216 2.00 1.79 -9.41
C TRP A 216 1.31 2.63 -8.33
N PHE A 217 1.75 3.88 -8.16
CA PHE A 217 1.06 4.87 -7.33
C PHE A 217 -0.24 5.32 -8.03
N GLY A 218 -1.33 5.42 -7.26
CA GLY A 218 -2.66 5.77 -7.75
C GLY A 218 -3.69 5.83 -6.61
N ALA A 219 -4.99 5.82 -6.93
CA ALA A 219 -6.05 6.02 -5.94
C ALA A 219 -6.10 4.94 -4.83
N LYS A 220 -5.45 3.78 -5.05
CA LYS A 220 -5.23 2.75 -4.02
C LYS A 220 -4.36 3.21 -2.83
N PHE A 221 -3.69 4.36 -2.94
CA PHE A 221 -2.99 5.04 -1.85
C PHE A 221 -3.79 6.26 -1.40
N THR A 222 -4.31 6.22 -0.17
CA THR A 222 -5.24 7.25 0.35
C THR A 222 -4.53 8.59 0.52
N ARG A 223 -5.20 9.68 0.11
CA ARG A 223 -4.70 11.05 0.24
C ARG A 223 -4.70 11.49 1.71
N GLY A 224 -3.59 12.10 2.12
CA GLY A 224 -3.45 12.81 3.40
C GLY A 224 -4.12 14.18 3.48
N ASN A 225 -4.21 14.69 4.71
CA ASN A 225 -4.59 16.07 5.01
C ASN A 225 -3.54 16.74 5.91
N LYS A 226 -3.71 18.04 6.17
CA LYS A 226 -2.74 18.82 6.93
C LYS A 226 -2.60 18.33 8.38
N GLU A 227 -3.67 17.78 8.94
CA GLU A 227 -3.76 17.34 10.33
C GLU A 227 -3.06 16.00 10.60
N ASN A 228 -3.07 15.09 9.62
CA ASN A 228 -2.34 13.82 9.70
C ASN A 228 -0.97 13.88 9.02
N GLY A 229 -0.74 14.88 8.17
CA GLY A 229 0.51 15.08 7.44
C GLY A 229 0.80 14.01 6.39
N GLY A 230 -0.22 13.35 5.82
CA GLY A 230 -0.05 12.34 4.76
C GLY A 230 0.42 12.91 3.43
N GLY A 231 0.89 12.04 2.52
CA GLY A 231 1.44 12.42 1.22
C GLY A 231 2.94 12.20 1.10
N PHE A 232 3.56 12.83 0.11
CA PHE A 232 4.98 12.69 -0.19
C PHE A 232 5.85 13.41 0.83
N LYS A 233 6.87 12.70 1.34
CA LYS A 233 7.84 13.17 2.32
C LYS A 233 9.25 12.76 1.94
N ARG A 234 10.23 13.53 2.39
CA ARG A 234 11.66 13.17 2.31
C ARG A 234 12.29 13.12 3.68
N TRP A 235 13.39 12.36 3.77
CA TRP A 235 14.28 12.35 4.94
C TRP A 235 14.79 13.75 5.23
N ARG A 236 14.59 14.22 6.46
CA ARG A 236 15.14 15.49 6.92
C ARG A 236 16.67 15.36 6.98
N PRO A 237 17.43 16.26 6.33
CA PRO A 237 18.88 16.25 6.42
C PRO A 237 19.34 16.37 7.87
N ILE A 238 20.35 15.59 8.23
CA ILE A 238 20.96 15.56 9.56
C ILE A 238 22.45 15.86 9.49
N ARG A 239 22.96 16.51 10.53
CA ARG A 239 24.38 16.73 10.77
C ARG A 239 24.76 16.23 12.15
N TYR A 240 25.84 15.47 12.23
CA TYR A 240 26.46 15.03 13.46
C TYR A 240 27.50 16.08 13.92
N THR A 241 27.49 16.45 15.19
CA THR A 241 28.37 17.48 15.74
C THR A 241 29.59 16.90 16.42
N SER A 242 30.60 17.75 16.68
CA SER A 242 31.79 17.39 17.46
C SER A 242 31.46 16.94 18.88
N GLU A 243 30.31 17.35 19.42
CA GLU A 243 29.83 17.00 20.76
C GLU A 243 29.00 15.70 20.77
N GLY A 244 29.00 14.95 19.67
CA GLY A 244 28.27 13.68 19.57
C GLY A 244 26.75 13.84 19.47
N LYS A 245 26.25 14.91 18.85
CA LYS A 245 24.81 15.20 18.73
C LYS A 245 24.34 15.23 17.29
N ILE A 246 23.09 14.82 17.08
CA ILE A 246 22.40 14.97 15.79
C ILE A 246 21.61 16.28 15.76
N ILE A 247 21.86 17.10 14.74
CA ILE A 247 21.08 18.29 14.41
C ILE A 247 20.29 18.02 13.13
N ARG A 248 18.98 18.26 13.17
CA ARG A 248 18.06 18.18 12.02
C ARG A 248 17.91 19.56 11.35
N SER A 249 17.92 19.60 10.02
CA SER A 249 17.71 20.84 9.26
C SER A 249 16.29 21.38 9.43
N ARG A 250 16.15 22.68 9.71
CA ARG A 250 14.83 23.37 9.82
C ARG A 250 14.18 23.60 8.46
N ASN A 251 12.85 23.72 8.42
CA ASN A 251 12.04 23.83 7.20
C ASN A 251 12.49 24.99 6.29
N HIS A 252 12.87 26.14 6.87
CA HIS A 252 13.33 27.29 6.09
C HIS A 252 14.64 27.05 5.31
N ASN A 253 15.39 25.99 5.65
CA ASN A 253 16.62 25.58 4.96
C ASN A 253 16.38 24.46 3.93
N LEU A 254 15.13 24.03 3.74
CA LEU A 254 14.77 22.93 2.84
C LEU A 254 14.19 23.50 1.53
N PRO A 255 14.92 23.44 0.41
CA PRO A 255 14.50 24.11 -0.83
C PRO A 255 13.20 23.55 -1.44
N ASP A 256 12.92 22.28 -1.17
CA ASP A 256 11.78 21.53 -1.67
C ASP A 256 10.68 21.32 -0.63
N TYR A 257 10.77 21.92 0.56
CA TYR A 257 9.71 21.88 1.56
C TYR A 257 8.43 22.56 1.05
N SER A 258 7.28 21.94 1.31
CA SER A 258 5.97 22.60 1.20
C SER A 258 5.02 22.10 2.28
N ALA A 259 4.38 23.04 2.97
CA ALA A 259 3.37 22.77 3.98
C ALA A 259 1.94 22.68 3.41
N ASP A 260 1.75 23.03 2.13
CA ASP A 260 0.42 23.32 1.58
C ASP A 260 0.18 22.67 0.19
N ASP A 261 1.21 22.43 -0.62
CA ASP A 261 1.07 21.92 -2.00
C ASP A 261 0.15 20.70 -2.10
N GLN A 262 0.22 19.80 -1.12
CA GLN A 262 -0.47 18.50 -1.10
C GLN A 262 -1.84 18.55 -0.41
N TYR A 263 -2.17 19.66 0.25
CA TYR A 263 -3.32 19.78 1.14
C TYR A 263 -4.36 20.79 0.65
N GLN A 264 -4.29 21.16 -0.63
CA GLN A 264 -5.23 22.09 -1.25
C GLN A 264 -6.63 21.46 -1.37
N ARG A 265 -7.67 22.30 -1.31
CA ARG A 265 -9.06 21.84 -1.49
C ARG A 265 -9.35 21.46 -2.95
N THR A 266 -8.72 22.15 -3.88
CA THR A 266 -8.83 21.93 -5.32
C THR A 266 -7.43 21.99 -5.92
N PHE A 267 -7.15 21.13 -6.90
CA PHE A 267 -5.87 21.12 -7.58
C PHE A 267 -5.98 21.59 -9.02
N SER A 268 -4.88 22.18 -9.49
CA SER A 268 -4.72 22.63 -10.85
C SER A 268 -3.30 22.32 -11.31
N ALA A 269 -3.17 21.83 -12.54
CA ALA A 269 -1.90 21.57 -13.19
C ALA A 269 -2.08 21.71 -14.70
N ARG A 270 -1.10 22.34 -15.38
CA ARG A 270 -1.08 22.46 -16.84
C ARG A 270 -2.37 23.01 -17.46
N GLY A 271 -2.89 24.09 -16.88
CA GLY A 271 -4.12 24.74 -17.35
C GLY A 271 -5.43 23.99 -17.04
N ARG A 272 -5.38 22.78 -16.48
CA ARG A 272 -6.56 22.05 -15.99
C ARG A 272 -6.80 22.39 -14.53
N THR A 273 -8.06 22.59 -14.16
CA THR A 273 -8.51 22.91 -12.79
C THR A 273 -9.50 21.86 -12.30
N GLY A 274 -9.72 21.78 -10.99
CA GLY A 274 -10.65 20.81 -10.40
C GLY A 274 -10.14 19.37 -10.45
N LEU A 275 -8.82 19.18 -10.54
CA LEU A 275 -8.19 17.88 -10.57
C LEU A 275 -8.28 17.19 -9.20
N GLY A 276 -8.41 15.86 -9.22
CA GLY A 276 -8.12 15.05 -8.04
C GLY A 276 -6.62 14.97 -7.76
N TYR A 277 -6.24 14.65 -6.53
CA TYR A 277 -4.86 14.65 -6.04
C TYR A 277 -3.92 13.78 -6.87
N HIS A 278 -4.30 12.52 -7.16
CA HIS A 278 -3.43 11.61 -7.91
C HIS A 278 -3.23 12.06 -9.36
N GLU A 279 -4.26 12.66 -9.96
CA GLU A 279 -4.17 13.26 -11.29
C GLU A 279 -3.30 14.53 -11.27
N TYR A 280 -3.46 15.37 -10.26
CA TYR A 280 -2.60 16.53 -10.01
C TYR A 280 -1.13 16.11 -9.87
N VAL A 281 -0.85 15.08 -9.09
CA VAL A 281 0.51 14.54 -8.93
C VAL A 281 1.05 14.07 -10.28
N ARG A 282 0.32 13.22 -11.01
CA ARG A 282 0.75 12.71 -12.32
C ARG A 282 1.03 13.85 -13.30
N LEU A 283 0.13 14.82 -13.43
CA LEU A 283 0.28 15.93 -14.36
C LEU A 283 1.43 16.87 -13.97
N SER A 284 1.60 17.14 -12.68
CA SER A 284 2.71 17.96 -12.16
C SER A 284 4.08 17.30 -12.34
N LEU A 285 4.10 15.97 -12.46
CA LEU A 285 5.30 15.18 -12.66
C LEU A 285 5.52 14.74 -14.10
N CYS A 286 4.64 15.02 -15.04
CA CYS A 286 4.84 14.66 -16.45
C CYS A 286 5.85 15.62 -17.10
N ASP A 287 6.35 15.32 -18.30
CA ASP A 287 7.02 16.29 -19.18
C ASP A 287 6.05 16.68 -20.32
N ASP A 288 5.99 17.96 -20.70
CA ASP A 288 4.85 18.61 -21.42
C ASP A 288 4.50 18.10 -22.83
N ALA A 289 5.08 17.00 -23.32
CA ALA A 289 5.09 16.66 -24.74
C ALA A 289 4.11 15.56 -25.21
N ARG A 290 3.26 14.98 -24.36
CA ARG A 290 2.48 13.79 -24.78
C ARG A 290 1.03 14.06 -25.17
N LYS A 291 0.67 13.53 -26.35
CA LYS A 291 -0.70 13.39 -26.87
C LYS A 291 -1.51 12.48 -25.95
N ASN A 292 -2.80 12.79 -25.79
CA ASN A 292 -3.76 11.93 -25.10
C ASN A 292 -3.90 10.61 -25.88
N ASP A 293 -3.55 9.47 -25.26
CA ASP A 293 -3.67 8.13 -25.82
C ASP A 293 -4.63 7.29 -24.95
N PRO A 294 -5.95 7.44 -25.12
CA PRO A 294 -6.92 6.77 -24.27
C PRO A 294 -6.87 5.24 -24.37
N VAL A 295 -6.48 4.70 -25.54
CA VAL A 295 -6.31 3.24 -25.73
C VAL A 295 -5.09 2.75 -24.96
N GLY A 296 -3.96 3.45 -25.04
CA GLY A 296 -2.78 3.14 -24.23
C GLY A 296 -3.06 3.22 -22.72
N GLU A 297 -3.84 4.20 -22.28
CA GLU A 297 -4.28 4.31 -20.88
C GLU A 297 -5.16 3.12 -20.44
N PHE A 298 -6.12 2.71 -21.28
CA PHE A 298 -6.96 1.53 -21.02
C PHE A 298 -6.14 0.23 -20.89
N VAL A 299 -5.24 0.00 -21.86
CA VAL A 299 -4.30 -1.14 -21.86
C VAL A 299 -3.41 -1.13 -20.62
N PHE A 300 -2.90 0.04 -20.23
CA PHE A 300 -2.08 0.20 -19.03
C PHE A 300 -2.86 -0.20 -17.77
N MET A 301 -4.10 0.28 -17.59
CA MET A 301 -4.91 -0.03 -16.40
C MET A 301 -5.15 -1.53 -16.24
N MET A 302 -5.41 -2.26 -17.34
CA MET A 302 -5.54 -3.73 -17.28
C MET A 302 -4.23 -4.41 -16.83
N LYS A 303 -3.08 -3.93 -17.31
CA LYS A 303 -1.76 -4.47 -16.93
C LYS A 303 -1.41 -4.18 -15.47
N ASP A 304 -1.71 -2.98 -14.96
CA ASP A 304 -1.53 -2.64 -13.54
C ASP A 304 -2.42 -3.52 -12.65
N LEU A 305 -3.70 -3.70 -13.03
CA LEU A 305 -4.60 -4.61 -12.32
C LEU A 305 -4.10 -6.06 -12.32
N HIS A 306 -3.55 -6.55 -13.43
CA HIS A 306 -2.94 -7.89 -13.48
C HIS A 306 -1.71 -8.02 -12.57
N GLU A 307 -0.93 -6.95 -12.41
CA GLU A 307 0.19 -6.92 -11.45
C GLU A 307 -0.33 -7.03 -10.00
N ASP A 308 -1.37 -6.27 -9.64
CA ASP A 308 -2.01 -6.33 -8.33
C ASP A 308 -2.61 -7.73 -8.04
N ILE A 309 -3.27 -8.34 -9.04
CA ILE A 309 -3.77 -9.72 -8.99
C ILE A 309 -2.62 -10.71 -8.75
N SER A 310 -1.48 -10.51 -9.42
CA SER A 310 -0.30 -11.37 -9.26
C SER A 310 0.30 -11.25 -7.86
N TYR A 311 0.35 -10.05 -7.28
CA TYR A 311 0.77 -9.86 -5.89
C TYR A 311 -0.18 -10.54 -4.90
N ARG A 312 -1.50 -10.44 -5.13
CA ARG A 312 -2.47 -11.17 -4.33
C ARG A 312 -2.25 -12.69 -4.40
N ALA A 313 -1.95 -13.22 -5.58
CA ALA A 313 -1.67 -14.65 -5.75
C ALA A 313 -0.49 -15.12 -4.89
N VAL A 314 0.58 -14.31 -4.79
CA VAL A 314 1.72 -14.60 -3.91
C VAL A 314 1.29 -14.64 -2.45
N ALA A 315 0.53 -13.66 -1.97
CA ALA A 315 0.07 -13.62 -0.58
C ALA A 315 -0.86 -14.79 -0.22
N VAL A 316 -1.80 -15.13 -1.10
CA VAL A 316 -2.69 -16.28 -0.94
C VAL A 316 -1.89 -17.58 -0.92
N ASN A 317 -0.99 -17.80 -1.87
CA ASN A 317 -0.17 -19.01 -1.93
C ASN A 317 0.70 -19.18 -0.68
N LEU A 318 1.28 -18.10 -0.16
CA LEU A 318 2.05 -18.13 1.08
C LEU A 318 1.20 -18.62 2.27
N SER A 319 -0.04 -18.15 2.38
CA SER A 319 -0.99 -18.61 3.41
C SER A 319 -1.28 -20.12 3.29
N ILE A 320 -1.48 -20.62 2.08
CA ILE A 320 -1.70 -22.05 1.80
C ILE A 320 -0.45 -22.89 2.08
N GLU A 321 0.73 -22.43 1.68
CA GLU A 321 2.01 -23.11 1.96
C GLU A 321 2.27 -23.26 3.46
N LYS A 322 1.82 -22.29 4.26
CA LYS A 322 1.87 -22.34 5.73
C LYS A 322 0.78 -23.22 6.36
N GLY A 323 -0.13 -23.77 5.55
CA GLY A 323 -1.19 -24.65 5.98
C GLY A 323 -2.23 -23.98 6.88
N ILE A 324 -2.40 -22.65 6.79
CA ILE A 324 -3.39 -21.94 7.61
C ILE A 324 -4.80 -22.41 7.27
N ASN A 325 -5.07 -22.63 5.98
CA ASN A 325 -6.32 -23.19 5.49
C ASN A 325 -6.63 -24.61 6.00
N LYS A 326 -5.67 -25.34 6.58
CA LYS A 326 -5.89 -26.67 7.17
C LYS A 326 -6.30 -26.61 8.65
N ARG A 327 -6.17 -25.43 9.27
CA ARG A 327 -6.56 -25.21 10.67
C ARG A 327 -8.07 -25.04 10.78
N SER A 328 -8.64 -25.39 11.93
CA SER A 328 -10.03 -25.06 12.26
C SER A 328 -10.19 -23.54 12.33
N HIS A 329 -11.32 -23.03 11.82
CA HIS A 329 -11.64 -21.61 11.95
C HIS A 329 -11.91 -21.27 13.42
N PRO A 330 -11.40 -20.13 13.95
CA PRO A 330 -11.51 -19.77 15.38
C PRO A 330 -12.95 -19.44 15.84
N GLY A 331 -13.93 -19.47 14.94
CA GLY A 331 -15.34 -19.19 15.25
C GLY A 331 -15.66 -17.71 15.47
N ALA A 332 -14.71 -16.80 15.24
CA ALA A 332 -14.89 -15.35 15.31
C ALA A 332 -13.88 -14.63 14.40
N LEU A 333 -14.25 -13.44 13.92
CA LEU A 333 -13.33 -12.52 13.27
C LEU A 333 -12.52 -11.74 14.32
N PRO A 334 -11.32 -11.23 13.97
CA PRO A 334 -10.65 -10.23 14.80
C PRO A 334 -11.53 -8.99 14.97
N TRP A 335 -11.25 -8.19 15.98
CA TRP A 335 -11.99 -6.95 16.23
C TRP A 335 -12.03 -6.05 14.99
N ASN A 336 -10.91 -5.95 14.26
CA ASN A 336 -10.80 -5.24 13.00
C ASN A 336 -10.00 -6.11 12.00
N ILE A 337 -10.52 -6.38 10.80
CA ILE A 337 -9.82 -7.21 9.80
C ILE A 337 -8.65 -6.50 9.09
N TYR A 338 -8.64 -5.17 9.04
CA TYR A 338 -7.61 -4.36 8.36
C TYR A 338 -6.39 -4.08 9.23
N GLY A 339 -6.59 -3.90 10.54
CA GLY A 339 -5.56 -3.63 11.55
C GLY A 339 -5.70 -4.59 12.73
N THR A 340 -4.96 -5.69 12.66
CA THR A 340 -4.98 -6.81 13.62
C THR A 340 -3.57 -7.35 13.81
N ASP A 341 -3.44 -8.49 14.50
CA ASP A 341 -2.18 -9.14 14.81
C ASP A 341 -2.21 -10.64 14.47
N GLY A 342 -1.04 -11.29 14.53
CA GLY A 342 -0.90 -12.74 14.39
C GLY A 342 -1.28 -13.28 13.01
N ILE A 343 -2.00 -14.41 12.97
CA ILE A 343 -2.33 -15.12 11.72
C ILE A 343 -3.11 -14.23 10.74
N TRP A 344 -4.00 -13.39 11.27
CA TRP A 344 -4.77 -12.48 10.43
C TRP A 344 -3.88 -11.41 9.82
N GLU A 345 -3.00 -10.78 10.60
CA GLU A 345 -2.06 -9.77 10.09
C GLU A 345 -1.11 -10.36 9.04
N GLU A 346 -0.63 -11.59 9.25
CA GLU A 346 0.36 -12.22 8.37
C GLU A 346 -0.23 -12.87 7.11
N PHE A 347 -1.44 -13.44 7.16
CA PHE A 347 -1.91 -14.36 6.11
C PHE A 347 -3.29 -14.03 5.50
N SER A 348 -4.02 -13.07 6.09
CA SER A 348 -5.27 -12.58 5.50
C SER A 348 -4.97 -11.57 4.38
N THR A 349 -5.95 -11.27 3.54
CA THR A 349 -5.79 -10.29 2.44
C THR A 349 -6.77 -9.10 2.42
N PRO A 350 -7.47 -8.70 3.51
CA PRO A 350 -8.57 -7.73 3.42
C PRO A 350 -8.11 -6.35 2.92
N SER A 351 -6.98 -5.84 3.41
CA SER A 351 -6.41 -4.56 2.95
C SER A 351 -5.95 -4.61 1.49
N ARG A 352 -5.41 -5.74 1.03
CA ARG A 352 -5.01 -5.95 -0.38
C ARG A 352 -6.23 -6.03 -1.28
N ASP A 353 -7.22 -6.81 -0.86
CA ASP A 353 -8.43 -7.06 -1.62
C ASP A 353 -9.25 -5.77 -1.76
N ALA A 354 -9.30 -4.94 -0.71
CA ALA A 354 -9.91 -3.61 -0.78
C ALA A 354 -9.19 -2.70 -1.80
N ARG A 355 -7.85 -2.64 -1.79
CA ARG A 355 -7.08 -1.87 -2.79
C ARG A 355 -7.30 -2.36 -4.21
N LEU A 356 -7.31 -3.68 -4.41
CA LEU A 356 -7.58 -4.29 -5.70
C LEU A 356 -8.98 -3.89 -6.19
N LYS A 357 -9.98 -3.93 -5.33
CA LYS A 357 -11.36 -3.52 -5.66
C LYS A 357 -11.46 -2.04 -5.99
N VAL A 358 -10.75 -1.17 -5.26
CA VAL A 358 -10.65 0.26 -5.59
C VAL A 358 -10.03 0.46 -6.98
N ALA A 359 -8.97 -0.29 -7.33
CA ALA A 359 -8.35 -0.20 -8.65
C ALA A 359 -9.30 -0.69 -9.77
N PHE A 360 -10.06 -1.77 -9.57
CA PHE A 360 -11.09 -2.23 -10.53
C PHE A 360 -12.20 -1.19 -10.68
N ARG A 361 -12.60 -0.56 -9.58
CA ARG A 361 -13.60 0.51 -9.61
C ARG A 361 -13.09 1.74 -10.37
N GLU A 362 -11.84 2.12 -10.15
CA GLU A 362 -11.20 3.22 -10.89
C GLU A 362 -11.11 2.88 -12.39
N PHE A 363 -10.73 1.64 -12.75
CA PHE A 363 -10.73 1.20 -14.15
C PHE A 363 -12.11 1.36 -14.81
N TYR A 364 -13.17 0.99 -14.10
CA TYR A 364 -14.54 1.20 -14.54
C TYR A 364 -14.88 2.68 -14.74
N ASP A 365 -14.65 3.52 -13.72
CA ASP A 365 -15.02 4.94 -13.79
C ASP A 365 -14.19 5.71 -14.82
N ARG A 366 -12.88 5.43 -14.94
CA ARG A 366 -12.01 6.08 -15.94
C ARG A 366 -12.35 5.70 -17.36
N THR A 367 -12.72 4.44 -17.60
CA THR A 367 -13.22 4.01 -18.91
C THR A 367 -14.43 4.84 -19.33
N ARG A 368 -15.41 4.98 -18.42
CA ARG A 368 -16.62 5.77 -18.68
C ARG A 368 -16.32 7.24 -18.91
N GLN A 369 -15.42 7.81 -18.11
CA GLN A 369 -14.99 9.19 -18.25
C GLN A 369 -14.32 9.44 -19.61
N MET A 370 -13.42 8.57 -20.06
CA MET A 370 -12.77 8.71 -21.37
C MET A 370 -13.77 8.69 -22.53
N ILE A 371 -14.82 7.86 -22.43
CA ILE A 371 -15.90 7.85 -23.43
C ILE A 371 -16.71 9.15 -23.37
N ALA A 372 -17.07 9.63 -22.18
CA ALA A 372 -17.80 10.90 -22.02
C ALA A 372 -17.00 12.11 -22.56
N GLU A 373 -15.69 12.15 -22.28
CA GLU A 373 -14.78 13.17 -22.83
C GLU A 373 -14.67 13.07 -24.35
N ALA A 374 -14.63 11.85 -24.90
CA ALA A 374 -14.64 11.63 -26.35
C ALA A 374 -15.93 12.12 -27.00
N GLU A 375 -17.10 11.92 -26.38
CA GLU A 375 -18.38 12.42 -26.90
C GLU A 375 -18.42 13.94 -27.00
N GLN A 376 -17.84 14.62 -26.01
CA GLN A 376 -17.77 16.08 -25.94
C GLN A 376 -16.70 16.66 -26.88
N ASN A 377 -15.76 15.85 -27.36
CA ASN A 377 -14.69 16.29 -28.24
C ASN A 377 -15.16 16.37 -29.70
N LEU A 378 -15.93 17.40 -30.02
CA LEU A 378 -16.46 17.63 -31.38
C LEU A 378 -15.35 17.76 -32.44
N ALA A 379 -14.18 18.29 -32.07
CA ALA A 379 -13.03 18.41 -32.97
C ALA A 379 -12.45 17.05 -33.39
N ALA A 380 -12.54 16.05 -32.51
CA ALA A 380 -12.14 14.67 -32.80
C ALA A 380 -13.26 13.82 -33.44
N GLY A 381 -14.46 14.37 -33.64
CA GLY A 381 -15.61 13.65 -34.20
C GLY A 381 -16.74 13.33 -33.21
N GLY A 382 -16.63 13.79 -31.96
CA GLY A 382 -17.68 13.72 -30.93
C GLY A 382 -18.23 12.30 -30.74
N PRO A 383 -19.56 12.08 -30.81
CA PRO A 383 -20.16 10.76 -30.59
C PRO A 383 -19.64 9.64 -31.51
N ALA A 384 -19.27 9.95 -32.76
CA ALA A 384 -18.73 8.94 -33.67
C ALA A 384 -17.35 8.45 -33.21
N TYR A 385 -16.50 9.36 -32.74
CA TYR A 385 -15.20 9.04 -32.15
C TYR A 385 -15.35 8.26 -30.85
N ALA A 386 -16.28 8.65 -29.97
CA ALA A 386 -16.56 7.92 -28.73
C ALA A 386 -16.99 6.47 -28.98
N ARG A 387 -17.85 6.22 -29.99
CA ARG A 387 -18.22 4.85 -30.40
C ARG A 387 -17.03 4.05 -30.92
N GLN A 388 -16.16 4.65 -31.73
CA GLN A 388 -14.92 4.00 -32.19
C GLN A 388 -13.99 3.65 -31.02
N LEU A 389 -13.83 4.58 -30.07
CA LEU A 389 -13.01 4.38 -28.88
C LEU A 389 -13.58 3.26 -27.99
N ALA A 390 -14.90 3.22 -27.78
CA ALA A 390 -15.55 2.16 -27.01
C ALA A 390 -15.37 0.78 -27.66
N ALA A 391 -15.47 0.69 -29.00
CA ALA A 391 -15.18 -0.54 -29.73
C ALA A 391 -13.71 -0.98 -29.57
N ALA A 392 -12.77 -0.03 -29.65
CA ALA A 392 -11.35 -0.30 -29.44
C ALA A 392 -11.06 -0.80 -28.01
N PHE A 393 -11.70 -0.23 -26.98
CA PHE A 393 -11.57 -0.70 -25.60
C PHE A 393 -12.07 -2.14 -25.42
N LEU A 394 -13.24 -2.47 -25.97
CA LEU A 394 -13.75 -3.85 -25.93
C LEU A 394 -12.81 -4.84 -26.63
N GLN A 395 -12.29 -4.47 -27.80
CA GLN A 395 -11.33 -5.30 -28.52
C GLN A 395 -10.06 -5.52 -27.69
N GLN A 396 -9.49 -4.46 -27.10
CA GLN A 396 -8.31 -4.58 -26.25
C GLN A 396 -8.59 -5.41 -24.99
N TYR A 397 -9.75 -5.24 -24.35
CA TYR A 397 -10.14 -6.04 -23.19
C TYR A 397 -10.15 -7.53 -23.53
N GLN A 398 -10.74 -7.92 -24.66
CA GLN A 398 -10.81 -9.33 -25.05
C GLN A 398 -9.45 -9.94 -25.34
N ILE A 399 -8.59 -9.21 -26.05
CA ILE A 399 -7.21 -9.64 -26.35
C ILE A 399 -6.43 -9.80 -25.05
N LEU A 400 -6.44 -8.78 -24.20
CA LEU A 400 -5.65 -8.75 -22.97
C LEU A 400 -6.20 -9.71 -21.93
N SER A 401 -7.51 -9.89 -21.84
CA SER A 401 -8.11 -10.78 -20.85
C SER A 401 -7.55 -12.19 -20.95
N GLN A 402 -7.38 -12.71 -22.17
CA GLN A 402 -6.80 -14.04 -22.40
C GLN A 402 -5.28 -14.09 -22.11
N GLN A 403 -4.56 -13.00 -22.31
CA GLN A 403 -3.11 -12.92 -22.07
C GLN A 403 -2.77 -12.74 -20.58
N LEU A 404 -3.59 -11.97 -19.88
CA LEU A 404 -3.41 -11.61 -18.48
C LEU A 404 -4.08 -12.68 -17.61
N SER A 405 -3.31 -13.69 -17.22
CA SER A 405 -3.80 -14.80 -16.41
C SER A 405 -2.95 -15.06 -15.18
N VAL A 406 -3.55 -15.68 -14.18
CA VAL A 406 -2.87 -16.32 -13.05
C VAL A 406 -3.39 -17.75 -12.92
N SER A 407 -2.69 -18.57 -12.15
CA SER A 407 -3.15 -19.92 -11.86
C SER A 407 -2.93 -20.28 -10.40
N TYR A 408 -3.78 -21.13 -9.87
CA TYR A 408 -3.60 -21.73 -8.56
C TYR A 408 -3.74 -23.26 -8.66
N VAL A 409 -3.31 -23.97 -7.62
CA VAL A 409 -3.51 -25.42 -7.48
C VAL A 409 -4.61 -25.63 -6.45
N ASN A 410 -5.70 -26.28 -6.85
CA ASN A 410 -6.82 -26.54 -5.96
C ASN A 410 -6.47 -27.62 -4.91
N SER A 411 -7.37 -27.85 -3.96
CA SER A 411 -7.17 -28.71 -2.81
C SER A 411 -7.00 -30.20 -3.17
N ILE A 412 -7.37 -30.61 -4.39
CA ILE A 412 -7.14 -31.95 -4.93
C ILE A 412 -5.92 -32.04 -5.87
N GLY A 413 -5.12 -30.97 -5.97
CA GLY A 413 -3.88 -30.94 -6.76
C GLY A 413 -4.04 -30.58 -8.24
N LYS A 414 -5.24 -30.23 -8.71
CA LYS A 414 -5.49 -29.81 -10.09
C LYS A 414 -5.14 -28.32 -10.25
N ARG A 415 -4.42 -28.00 -11.33
CA ARG A 415 -4.15 -26.61 -11.71
C ARG A 415 -5.41 -25.97 -12.31
N VAL A 416 -5.77 -24.79 -11.82
CA VAL A 416 -6.86 -23.95 -12.31
C VAL A 416 -6.27 -22.67 -12.90
N LEU A 417 -6.63 -22.35 -14.13
CA LEU A 417 -6.23 -21.12 -14.82
C LEU A 417 -7.36 -20.09 -14.71
N LEU A 418 -7.04 -18.88 -14.30
CA LEU A 418 -7.96 -17.75 -14.21
C LEU A 418 -7.42 -16.63 -15.11
N ASN A 419 -8.18 -16.29 -16.14
CA ASN A 419 -7.91 -15.13 -16.96
C ASN A 419 -8.44 -13.85 -16.28
N PHE A 420 -8.14 -12.68 -16.83
CA PHE A 420 -8.53 -11.40 -16.22
C PHE A 420 -10.04 -11.30 -15.98
N ASP A 421 -10.83 -11.75 -16.96
CA ASP A 421 -12.29 -11.69 -16.89
C ASP A 421 -12.85 -12.61 -15.79
N ASN A 422 -12.30 -13.81 -15.63
CA ASN A 422 -12.66 -14.71 -14.53
C ASN A 422 -12.47 -14.02 -13.17
N ILE A 423 -11.41 -13.24 -13.02
CA ILE A 423 -11.08 -12.56 -11.76
C ILE A 423 -11.97 -11.34 -11.54
N SER A 424 -12.22 -10.57 -12.60
CA SER A 424 -13.18 -9.45 -12.59
C SER A 424 -14.56 -9.93 -12.10
N ASN A 425 -15.07 -11.02 -12.67
CA ASN A 425 -16.37 -11.59 -12.34
C ASN A 425 -16.45 -12.21 -10.92
N ARG A 426 -15.31 -12.63 -10.36
CA ARG A 426 -15.21 -13.25 -9.03
C ARG A 426 -14.74 -12.27 -7.95
N LEU A 427 -14.46 -11.01 -8.28
CA LEU A 427 -13.71 -10.09 -7.43
C LEU A 427 -14.27 -9.96 -6.01
N PHE A 428 -15.60 -9.93 -5.89
CA PHE A 428 -16.33 -9.79 -4.62
C PHE A 428 -16.67 -11.14 -3.95
N ASP A 429 -16.42 -12.25 -4.64
CA ASP A 429 -16.51 -13.60 -4.07
C ASP A 429 -15.19 -14.05 -3.44
N MET A 430 -14.06 -13.47 -3.86
CA MET A 430 -12.75 -13.83 -3.31
C MET A 430 -12.65 -13.57 -1.81
N SER A 431 -12.40 -14.63 -1.03
CA SER A 431 -12.24 -14.53 0.42
C SER A 431 -10.88 -13.95 0.82
N PHE A 432 -10.92 -13.05 1.80
CA PHE A 432 -9.75 -12.50 2.47
C PHE A 432 -9.31 -13.33 3.69
N ASP A 433 -10.17 -14.20 4.21
CA ASP A 433 -9.95 -14.95 5.45
C ASP A 433 -8.87 -16.03 5.25
N PRO A 434 -7.86 -16.10 6.14
CA PRO A 434 -6.71 -16.98 5.96
C PRO A 434 -7.01 -18.47 6.18
N TYR A 435 -8.11 -18.81 6.86
CA TYR A 435 -8.54 -20.17 7.15
C TYR A 435 -9.35 -20.80 6.02
N HIS A 436 -9.88 -20.00 5.10
CA HIS A 436 -10.57 -20.54 3.93
C HIS A 436 -9.61 -21.26 2.97
N SER A 437 -10.12 -22.34 2.39
CA SER A 437 -9.50 -23.09 1.31
C SER A 437 -9.20 -22.23 0.08
N ILE A 438 -8.24 -22.67 -0.73
CA ILE A 438 -7.75 -21.94 -1.90
C ILE A 438 -8.87 -21.64 -2.91
N GLU A 439 -9.87 -22.50 -3.01
CA GLU A 439 -11.07 -22.32 -3.83
C GLU A 439 -11.84 -21.07 -3.42
N PHE A 440 -12.15 -20.91 -2.13
CA PHE A 440 -12.82 -19.71 -1.62
C PHE A 440 -11.91 -18.49 -1.67
N ARG A 441 -10.58 -18.64 -1.49
CA ARG A 441 -9.63 -17.52 -1.69
C ARG A 441 -9.64 -17.00 -3.13
N TRP A 442 -10.10 -17.78 -4.11
CA TRP A 442 -10.26 -17.39 -5.51
C TRP A 442 -11.72 -17.31 -6.00
N GLY A 443 -12.68 -17.31 -5.08
CA GLY A 443 -14.10 -17.13 -5.43
C GLY A 443 -14.66 -18.23 -6.32
N ALA A 444 -14.15 -19.46 -6.20
CA ALA A 444 -14.62 -20.60 -6.97
C ALA A 444 -16.11 -20.89 -6.72
N LYS A 445 -16.80 -21.39 -7.75
CA LYS A 445 -18.22 -21.79 -7.71
C LYS A 445 -18.40 -23.14 -8.39
N GLY A 446 -19.57 -23.76 -8.21
CA GLY A 446 -19.93 -25.02 -8.89
C GLY A 446 -18.93 -26.15 -8.65
N GLU A 447 -18.58 -26.87 -9.73
CA GLU A 447 -17.65 -28.01 -9.67
C GLU A 447 -16.25 -27.65 -9.17
N GLU A 448 -15.77 -26.43 -9.47
CA GLU A 448 -14.47 -25.96 -8.98
C GLU A 448 -14.46 -25.90 -7.45
N LEU A 449 -15.53 -25.36 -6.86
CA LEU A 449 -15.71 -25.26 -5.41
C LEU A 449 -15.90 -26.62 -4.72
N ALA A 450 -16.40 -27.64 -5.44
CA ALA A 450 -16.60 -28.97 -4.89
C ALA A 450 -15.29 -29.63 -4.41
N SER A 451 -14.14 -29.15 -4.88
CA SER A 451 -12.82 -29.60 -4.41
C SER A 451 -12.42 -29.06 -3.03
N SER A 452 -13.14 -28.05 -2.50
CA SER A 452 -12.85 -27.45 -1.20
C SER A 452 -13.08 -28.41 -0.03
N PRO A 453 -12.08 -28.62 0.87
CA PRO A 453 -12.21 -29.45 2.06
C PRO A 453 -12.83 -28.69 3.26
N ASP A 454 -13.28 -27.44 3.07
CA ASP A 454 -13.73 -26.61 4.18
C ASP A 454 -14.99 -27.18 4.85
N ASP A 455 -14.96 -27.17 6.19
CA ASP A 455 -16.05 -27.63 7.04
C ASP A 455 -17.24 -26.65 7.07
N GLN A 456 -18.28 -27.02 7.81
CA GLN A 456 -19.49 -26.21 7.93
C GLN A 456 -19.21 -24.84 8.58
N THR A 457 -18.28 -24.76 9.52
CA THR A 457 -17.94 -23.51 10.21
C THR A 457 -17.31 -22.52 9.23
N LYS A 458 -16.32 -22.97 8.45
CA LYS A 458 -15.68 -22.16 7.42
C LYS A 458 -16.68 -21.69 6.37
N ARG A 459 -17.48 -22.61 5.83
CA ARG A 459 -18.51 -22.25 4.83
C ARG A 459 -19.50 -21.22 5.36
N ARG A 460 -19.89 -21.33 6.64
CA ARG A 460 -20.74 -20.33 7.29
C ARG A 460 -20.07 -18.96 7.39
N PHE A 461 -18.79 -18.90 7.78
CA PHE A 461 -18.05 -17.64 7.84
C PHE A 461 -17.90 -17.00 6.44
N TYR A 462 -17.54 -17.79 5.43
CA TYR A 462 -17.53 -17.32 4.05
C TYR A 462 -18.87 -16.69 3.63
N GLN A 463 -20.00 -17.29 3.98
CA GLN A 463 -21.32 -16.72 3.69
C GLN A 463 -21.57 -15.41 4.44
N LEU A 464 -21.23 -15.34 5.73
CA LEU A 464 -21.47 -14.17 6.57
C LEU A 464 -20.56 -12.97 6.21
N GLU A 465 -19.39 -13.23 5.65
CA GLU A 465 -18.40 -12.20 5.28
C GLU A 465 -18.72 -11.44 3.98
N TYR A 466 -19.82 -11.75 3.28
CA TYR A 466 -20.08 -11.19 1.94
C TYR A 466 -20.13 -9.66 1.91
N ARG A 467 -20.70 -9.02 2.94
CA ARG A 467 -20.77 -7.54 3.03
C ARG A 467 -19.39 -6.93 3.21
N LEU A 468 -18.55 -7.57 4.03
CA LEU A 468 -17.14 -7.19 4.19
C LEU A 468 -16.38 -7.35 2.87
N ARG A 469 -16.67 -8.39 2.09
CA ARG A 469 -16.09 -8.53 0.74
C ARG A 469 -16.58 -7.45 -0.22
N ASN A 470 -17.81 -6.95 -0.10
CA ASN A 470 -18.32 -5.87 -0.95
C ASN A 470 -17.77 -4.48 -0.60
N GLN A 471 -17.05 -4.34 0.52
CA GLN A 471 -16.51 -3.07 0.97
C GLN A 471 -15.26 -2.66 0.16
N LEU A 472 -15.23 -1.39 -0.27
CA LEU A 472 -14.05 -0.76 -0.89
C LEU A 472 -13.19 -0.02 0.13
N GLU A 473 -13.81 0.57 1.15
CA GLU A 473 -13.15 1.42 2.13
C GLU A 473 -12.45 0.60 3.21
N ARG A 474 -11.17 0.86 3.41
CA ARG A 474 -10.43 0.33 4.57
C ARG A 474 -10.78 1.17 5.77
N VAL A 475 -11.27 0.54 6.84
CA VAL A 475 -11.62 1.26 8.07
C VAL A 475 -10.78 0.76 9.22
N TYR A 476 -9.93 1.63 9.76
CA TYR A 476 -9.02 1.32 10.86
C TYR A 476 -9.52 1.88 12.18
N ASN A 477 -9.02 1.32 13.29
CA ASN A 477 -9.32 1.78 14.64
C ASN A 477 -10.83 1.81 15.00
N GLN A 478 -11.60 0.91 14.38
CA GLN A 478 -13.01 0.66 14.68
C GLN A 478 -13.36 -0.82 14.42
N PRO A 479 -14.41 -1.40 15.03
CA PRO A 479 -14.74 -2.80 14.77
C PRO A 479 -15.20 -3.03 13.33
N THR A 480 -14.91 -4.21 12.78
CA THR A 480 -15.41 -4.67 11.46
C THR A 480 -16.37 -5.85 11.63
N PRO A 481 -17.61 -5.62 12.12
CA PRO A 481 -18.59 -6.69 12.30
C PRO A 481 -19.04 -7.26 10.95
N LEU A 482 -19.58 -8.48 10.96
CA LEU A 482 -20.10 -9.17 9.75
C LEU A 482 -21.22 -8.41 9.02
N SER A 483 -21.90 -7.48 9.71
CA SER A 483 -22.93 -6.61 9.12
C SER A 483 -22.35 -5.39 8.38
N MET A 484 -21.05 -5.14 8.47
CA MET A 484 -20.41 -4.00 7.84
C MET A 484 -20.26 -4.20 6.33
N GLY A 485 -20.46 -3.11 5.58
CA GLY A 485 -20.34 -3.06 4.13
C GLY A 485 -21.70 -3.17 3.42
N PRO A 486 -21.72 -2.89 2.10
CA PRO A 486 -22.94 -2.90 1.32
C PRO A 486 -23.42 -4.33 1.04
N GLU A 487 -24.73 -4.50 0.90
CA GLU A 487 -25.33 -5.79 0.58
C GLU A 487 -25.01 -6.23 -0.84
N GLN A 488 -24.89 -5.27 -1.76
CA GLN A 488 -24.53 -5.53 -3.15
C GLN A 488 -23.14 -4.98 -3.44
N PRO A 489 -22.35 -5.67 -4.27
CA PRO A 489 -21.06 -5.17 -4.71
C PRO A 489 -21.24 -3.91 -5.57
N PRO A 490 -20.28 -2.97 -5.53
CA PRO A 490 -20.27 -1.83 -6.45
C PRO A 490 -20.05 -2.30 -7.90
N ALA A 491 -20.59 -1.53 -8.85
CA ALA A 491 -20.42 -1.82 -10.28
C ALA A 491 -18.95 -1.63 -10.72
N ILE A 492 -18.44 -2.64 -11.41
CA ILE A 492 -17.10 -2.65 -12.01
C ILE A 492 -17.08 -3.24 -13.44
N ASP A 493 -18.24 -3.62 -13.98
CA ASP A 493 -18.35 -4.33 -15.26
C ASP A 493 -18.10 -3.40 -16.45
N VAL A 494 -16.83 -3.27 -16.83
CA VAL A 494 -16.38 -2.47 -17.97
C VAL A 494 -16.95 -3.00 -19.29
N CYS A 495 -16.98 -4.32 -19.48
CA CYS A 495 -17.44 -4.91 -20.74
C CYS A 495 -18.94 -4.74 -20.94
N GLY A 496 -19.74 -5.06 -19.93
CA GLY A 496 -21.18 -4.86 -19.97
C GLY A 496 -21.55 -3.40 -20.20
N TRP A 497 -20.84 -2.46 -19.55
CA TRP A 497 -21.08 -1.04 -19.77
C TRP A 497 -20.72 -0.58 -21.18
N LEU A 498 -19.54 -0.94 -21.71
CA LEU A 498 -19.13 -0.58 -23.07
C LEU A 498 -20.07 -1.19 -24.13
N ALA A 499 -20.48 -2.45 -23.94
CA ALA A 499 -21.43 -3.11 -24.83
C ALA A 499 -22.81 -2.43 -24.79
N GLY A 500 -23.27 -2.03 -23.60
CA GLY A 500 -24.48 -1.24 -23.42
C GLY A 500 -24.41 0.11 -24.14
N TYR A 501 -23.29 0.82 -23.99
CA TYR A 501 -23.04 2.09 -24.69
C TYR A 501 -23.08 1.95 -26.22
N LEU A 502 -22.42 0.93 -26.78
CA LEU A 502 -22.47 0.67 -28.23
C LEU A 502 -23.88 0.34 -28.74
N LYS A 503 -24.73 -0.27 -27.89
CA LYS A 503 -26.16 -0.50 -28.14
C LYS A 503 -27.05 0.75 -27.97
N GLY A 504 -26.45 1.91 -27.68
CA GLY A 504 -27.17 3.19 -27.57
C GLY A 504 -27.68 3.51 -26.17
N GLN A 505 -27.21 2.81 -25.13
CA GLN A 505 -27.49 3.25 -23.75
C GLN A 505 -26.81 4.60 -23.50
N PRO A 506 -27.50 5.56 -22.86
CA PRO A 506 -26.96 6.89 -22.65
C PRO A 506 -25.74 6.86 -21.72
N VAL A 507 -24.76 7.72 -22.00
CA VAL A 507 -23.72 8.05 -21.03
C VAL A 507 -24.36 8.90 -19.94
N ASP A 508 -24.35 8.41 -18.71
CA ASP A 508 -24.74 9.22 -17.56
C ASP A 508 -23.73 10.37 -17.41
N SER A 509 -24.05 11.58 -17.87
CA SER A 509 -23.16 12.73 -17.77
C SER A 509 -22.96 13.21 -16.32
N ALA A 510 -23.72 12.68 -15.36
CA ALA A 510 -23.51 12.90 -13.94
C ALA A 510 -22.47 11.94 -13.33
N ILE A 511 -21.63 11.29 -14.16
CA ILE A 511 -20.41 10.59 -13.73
C ILE A 511 -19.47 11.61 -13.06
N VAL A 512 -19.78 11.91 -11.81
CA VAL A 512 -18.80 12.33 -10.83
C VAL A 512 -17.92 11.11 -10.69
N ALA A 513 -16.66 11.23 -11.14
CA ALA A 513 -15.63 10.26 -10.79
C ALA A 513 -15.83 9.90 -9.32
N PHE A 514 -16.08 8.62 -9.02
CA PHE A 514 -16.31 8.17 -7.64
C PHE A 514 -15.07 8.36 -6.75
N ASN A 515 -14.02 9.02 -7.25
CA ASN A 515 -13.12 9.83 -6.44
C ASN A 515 -13.84 11.07 -5.87
N ARG A 516 -14.84 10.86 -5.01
CA ARG A 516 -14.71 11.55 -3.71
C ARG A 516 -13.40 11.00 -3.19
N GLU A 517 -12.32 11.78 -3.33
CA GLU A 517 -11.06 11.45 -2.70
C GLU A 517 -11.40 10.95 -1.30
N VAL A 518 -11.14 9.67 -1.05
CA VAL A 518 -11.34 9.14 0.29
C VAL A 518 -10.28 9.86 1.10
N ILE A 519 -10.67 10.94 1.77
CA ILE A 519 -9.85 11.57 2.79
C ILE A 519 -10.00 10.65 3.98
N ALA A 520 -8.89 10.08 4.44
CA ALA A 520 -8.90 9.18 5.60
C ALA A 520 -9.72 9.82 6.73
N PRO A 521 -10.82 9.17 7.18
CA PRO A 521 -11.71 9.74 8.17
C PRO A 521 -10.93 9.99 9.47
N MET A 522 -11.18 11.15 10.09
CA MET A 522 -10.68 11.42 11.43
C MET A 522 -11.51 10.60 12.43
N PRO A 523 -10.89 9.87 13.38
CA PRO A 523 -11.66 9.25 14.44
C PRO A 523 -12.43 10.33 15.22
N GLU A 524 -13.73 10.12 15.40
CA GLU A 524 -14.57 10.96 16.27
C GLU A 524 -14.09 10.83 17.72
N VAL A 525 -13.87 11.97 18.38
CA VAL A 525 -13.62 12.01 19.81
C VAL A 525 -14.98 11.95 20.50
N LYS A 526 -15.41 10.76 20.94
CA LYS A 526 -16.37 10.73 22.06
C LYS A 526 -15.62 11.23 23.28
N GLN A 527 -15.99 12.40 23.79
CA GLN A 527 -15.51 12.86 25.09
C GLN A 527 -15.79 11.76 26.12
N PRO A 528 -14.86 11.46 27.04
CA PRO A 528 -15.16 10.55 28.13
C PRO A 528 -16.33 11.15 28.91
N VAL A 529 -17.46 10.45 28.95
CA VAL A 529 -18.49 10.72 29.96
C VAL A 529 -17.80 10.54 31.30
N ALA A 530 -17.78 11.59 32.10
CA ALA A 530 -17.29 11.52 33.47
C ALA A 530 -18.01 10.38 34.18
N ILE A 531 -17.28 9.32 34.51
CA ILE A 531 -17.79 8.26 35.37
C ILE A 531 -17.83 8.87 36.76
N ALA A 532 -19.00 9.39 37.15
CA ALA A 532 -19.29 9.67 38.54
C ALA A 532 -19.19 8.35 39.31
N GLU A 533 -18.45 8.38 40.41
CA GLU A 533 -18.27 7.25 41.32
C GLU A 533 -19.63 6.70 41.75
N ALA A 534 -19.86 5.41 41.49
CA ALA A 534 -21.05 4.71 41.93
C ALA A 534 -20.88 4.24 43.38
N THR A 535 -21.61 4.89 44.30
CA THR A 535 -21.88 4.40 45.65
C THR A 535 -22.82 3.19 45.60
N PRO A 536 -22.64 2.15 46.42
CA PRO A 536 -23.41 0.91 46.32
C PRO A 536 -24.63 0.90 47.24
N GLU A 537 -25.81 0.65 46.68
CA GLU A 537 -27.06 0.16 47.31
C GLU A 537 -28.09 0.08 46.16
N GLN A 538 -29.07 -0.83 46.03
CA GLN A 538 -29.51 -2.01 46.74
C GLN A 538 -30.56 -2.69 45.81
N LYS A 539 -30.83 -3.99 45.97
CA LYS A 539 -31.75 -4.77 45.11
C LYS A 539 -33.21 -4.27 45.17
N THR A 540 -33.87 -4.24 44.02
CA THR A 540 -35.27 -4.70 43.89
C THR A 540 -35.52 -5.25 42.48
N ALA A 541 -36.12 -6.44 42.45
CA ALA A 541 -36.47 -7.18 41.26
C ALA A 541 -37.86 -6.75 40.77
N THR A 542 -38.02 -6.62 39.45
CA THR A 542 -39.33 -6.73 38.81
C THR A 542 -39.20 -7.37 37.45
N THR A 543 -39.78 -8.56 37.36
CA THR A 543 -40.08 -9.34 36.15
C THR A 543 -41.01 -8.59 35.21
N ALA A 544 -40.68 -8.56 33.91
CA ALA A 544 -41.66 -8.35 32.86
C ALA A 544 -41.32 -9.23 31.64
N PHE A 545 -42.18 -10.23 31.45
CA PHE A 545 -42.33 -11.03 30.24
C PHE A 545 -42.75 -10.13 29.07
N GLN A 546 -42.17 -10.31 27.88
CA GLN A 546 -42.91 -10.03 26.65
C GLN A 546 -42.48 -10.92 25.49
N LYS A 547 -43.51 -11.34 24.76
CA LYS A 547 -43.61 -12.45 23.83
C LYS A 547 -42.89 -12.20 22.50
N SER A 548 -42.44 -13.32 21.95
CA SER A 548 -42.14 -13.58 20.54
C SER A 548 -43.30 -13.27 19.61
N THR A 549 -42.99 -12.72 18.43
CA THR A 549 -43.84 -12.81 17.26
C THR A 549 -42.98 -13.22 16.06
N GLU A 550 -43.32 -14.38 15.51
CA GLU A 550 -42.84 -14.92 14.24
C GLU A 550 -43.33 -14.04 13.08
N ALA A 551 -42.50 -13.86 12.06
CA ALA A 551 -42.95 -13.39 10.75
C ALA A 551 -42.27 -14.23 9.65
N GLN A 552 -43.12 -14.61 8.70
CA GLN A 552 -42.98 -15.69 7.74
C GLN A 552 -41.92 -15.43 6.66
N ILE A 553 -41.33 -16.54 6.21
CA ILE A 553 -40.42 -16.66 5.07
C ILE A 553 -41.27 -16.78 3.80
N GLU A 554 -41.13 -15.82 2.88
CA GLU A 554 -41.56 -15.98 1.48
C GLU A 554 -40.33 -16.27 0.61
N ALA A 555 -40.41 -17.37 -0.14
CA ALA A 555 -39.41 -17.82 -1.09
C ALA A 555 -39.62 -17.14 -2.46
N ALA A 556 -38.54 -16.64 -3.06
CA ALA A 556 -38.48 -16.16 -4.44
C ALA A 556 -37.71 -17.15 -5.33
N PRO A 557 -38.05 -17.24 -6.63
CA PRO A 557 -37.75 -18.41 -7.46
C PRO A 557 -36.33 -18.46 -8.04
N THR A 558 -35.89 -19.70 -8.26
CA THR A 558 -34.69 -20.14 -8.98
C THR A 558 -34.57 -19.56 -10.39
N ASN A 559 -33.47 -18.86 -10.68
CA ASN A 559 -33.07 -18.51 -12.05
C ASN A 559 -32.29 -19.66 -12.70
N GLN A 560 -32.77 -20.08 -13.87
CA GLN A 560 -32.14 -21.03 -14.77
C GLN A 560 -30.86 -20.43 -15.40
N ALA A 561 -29.93 -21.32 -15.70
CA ALA A 561 -28.62 -21.05 -16.31
C ALA A 561 -28.74 -20.29 -17.64
N ALA A 562 -28.00 -19.19 -17.76
CA ALA A 562 -27.77 -18.51 -19.03
C ALA A 562 -26.51 -19.11 -19.68
N GLU A 563 -26.66 -19.68 -20.87
CA GLU A 563 -25.55 -20.13 -21.72
C GLU A 563 -24.70 -18.93 -22.18
N GLU A 564 -23.38 -19.07 -22.08
CA GLU A 564 -22.39 -18.10 -22.59
C GLU A 564 -22.50 -17.98 -24.11
N ARG A 565 -23.13 -16.90 -24.60
CA ARG A 565 -22.94 -16.42 -25.97
C ARG A 565 -22.02 -15.21 -25.95
N SER A 566 -21.04 -15.20 -26.84
CA SER A 566 -20.10 -14.10 -26.99
C SER A 566 -20.87 -12.84 -27.42
N VAL A 567 -20.51 -11.68 -26.84
CA VAL A 567 -21.11 -10.38 -27.15
C VAL A 567 -21.04 -10.06 -28.66
N TRP A 568 -20.07 -10.63 -29.39
CA TRP A 568 -19.97 -10.50 -30.85
C TRP A 568 -21.04 -11.27 -31.61
N ASP A 569 -21.45 -12.44 -31.12
CA ASP A 569 -22.52 -13.22 -31.77
C ASP A 569 -23.84 -12.46 -31.72
N SER A 570 -24.04 -11.65 -30.67
CA SER A 570 -25.18 -10.75 -30.54
C SER A 570 -25.08 -9.49 -31.41
N LEU A 571 -23.88 -9.02 -31.76
CA LEU A 571 -23.66 -7.83 -32.61
C LEU A 571 -23.67 -8.15 -34.11
N LEU A 572 -23.22 -9.35 -34.49
CA LEU A 572 -23.28 -9.84 -35.87
C LEU A 572 -24.73 -10.17 -36.31
N ALA A 573 -25.58 -10.57 -35.36
CA ALA A 573 -26.99 -10.87 -35.61
C ALA A 573 -27.84 -9.62 -35.95
N THR A 574 -27.38 -8.40 -35.66
CA THR A 574 -28.13 -7.16 -35.89
C THR A 574 -27.86 -6.52 -37.25
N GLY A 575 -27.06 -7.14 -38.13
CA GLY A 575 -26.81 -6.64 -39.49
C GLY A 575 -26.04 -5.32 -39.55
N ASP A 576 -25.26 -4.99 -38.50
CA ASP A 576 -24.46 -3.75 -38.45
C ASP A 576 -23.24 -3.88 -39.37
N SER A 577 -23.25 -3.12 -40.48
CA SER A 577 -22.22 -3.14 -41.52
C SER A 577 -20.84 -2.68 -41.02
N PHE A 578 -20.78 -2.06 -39.83
CA PHE A 578 -19.53 -1.67 -39.18
C PHE A 578 -18.81 -2.85 -38.50
N ALA A 579 -19.55 -3.84 -37.99
CA ALA A 579 -18.96 -5.04 -37.36
C ALA A 579 -18.24 -5.94 -38.38
N ALA A 580 -18.70 -5.95 -39.64
CA ALA A 580 -18.10 -6.73 -40.72
C ALA A 580 -16.76 -6.15 -41.24
N ALA A 581 -16.52 -4.85 -41.04
CA ALA A 581 -15.31 -4.18 -41.54
C ALA A 581 -14.07 -4.33 -40.64
N MET A 582 -14.23 -4.75 -39.38
CA MET A 582 -13.14 -4.85 -38.39
C MET A 582 -12.37 -6.19 -38.39
N VAL A 583 -12.64 -7.11 -39.32
CA VAL A 583 -12.00 -8.44 -39.37
C VAL A 583 -10.63 -8.43 -40.08
N ASN A 584 -10.09 -7.27 -40.48
CA ASN A 584 -8.80 -7.20 -41.18
C ASN A 584 -7.82 -6.21 -40.52
N PRO A 585 -6.71 -6.67 -39.91
CA PRO A 585 -5.79 -5.85 -39.12
C PRO A 585 -4.91 -4.87 -39.93
N ASP A 586 -4.93 -4.89 -41.28
CA ASP A 586 -4.01 -4.13 -42.13
C ASP A 586 -4.55 -2.78 -42.66
N ASN A 587 -5.72 -2.30 -42.22
CA ASN A 587 -6.41 -1.16 -42.85
C ASN A 587 -6.34 0.20 -42.12
N PHE A 588 -5.30 0.49 -41.34
CA PHE A 588 -5.16 1.82 -40.72
C PHE A 588 -3.83 2.51 -41.04
N VAL A 589 -3.85 3.30 -42.12
CA VAL A 589 -2.94 4.42 -42.35
C VAL A 589 -3.53 5.65 -41.66
N VAL A 590 -2.81 6.19 -40.67
CA VAL A 590 -3.11 7.52 -40.11
C VAL A 590 -2.84 8.54 -41.20
N VAL A 591 -3.90 9.13 -41.75
CA VAL A 591 -3.81 10.24 -42.70
C VAL A 591 -3.24 11.45 -41.96
N SER A 592 -1.95 11.75 -42.15
CA SER A 592 -1.42 13.09 -41.88
C SER A 592 -1.97 14.03 -42.94
N LYS A 593 -2.73 15.03 -42.52
CA LYS A 593 -2.86 16.26 -43.32
C LYS A 593 -1.95 17.29 -42.66
N ASP A 594 -0.88 17.56 -43.40
CA ASP A 594 0.16 18.57 -43.23
C ASP A 594 1.14 18.41 -42.05
#